data_AF-A0A259Q2A3-F1
#
_entry.id   AF-A0A259Q2A3-F1
#
_cell.length_a   1.000
_cell.length_b   1.000
_cell.length_c   1.000
_cell.angle_alpha   90.00
_cell.angle_beta   90.00
_cell.angle_gamma   90.00
#
_symmetry.space_group_name_H-M   'P 1'
#
loop_
_entity.id
_entity.type
_entity.pdbx_description
1 polymer ?
#
loop_
_entity_poly.entity_id
_entity_poly.type
_entity_poly.pdbx_seq_one_letter_code
_entity_poly.pdbx_strand_id
1 'polypeptide(L)'
;VIACPDALGLATPMAVMVGTGLGAMNGILFKNASALEDAAQLNVVVFDKTGTLTQGRPEVVDLVLAAGIAEDELLKTAGAVEKLSEHPLALAILKHAQGLQLDAVQGFGNVDGMGARAELGGDVVLLGNDKLMALDKVDMNGLEVDSQRLQGQGRTVVHVARAGRLMGLVAIADAVRPTSAPTVAALHARGVQVAMLTGDNRPTAERIAREIGIFDVVGAIELSRATLRKMHQNLWWAVAYNVIAFPVAAGLFYPFTISPEVAALAMSGSSALVAVNALMLKRTRLTGIRVGSATDAAMQPRPATAQG
;
A
#
# COMPACT_ATOMS: atom_id res chain seq x y z
N VAL A 1 6.37 58.00 2.33
CA VAL A 1 6.70 57.72 0.92
C VAL A 1 7.93 56.83 0.81
N ILE A 2 9.13 57.27 1.24
CA ILE A 2 10.37 56.46 1.21
C ILE A 2 10.29 55.15 2.01
N ALA A 3 9.44 55.08 3.05
CA ALA A 3 9.29 53.89 3.90
C ALA A 3 8.27 52.86 3.39
N CYS A 4 7.45 53.16 2.37
CA CYS A 4 6.53 52.18 1.79
C CYS A 4 7.26 51.40 0.70
N PRO A 5 7.43 50.07 0.84
CA PRO A 5 8.12 49.28 -0.16
C PRO A 5 7.13 48.92 -1.28
N ASP A 6 7.03 49.78 -2.29
CA ASP A 6 6.10 49.61 -3.42
C ASP A 6 6.30 48.26 -4.15
N ALA A 7 7.52 47.72 -4.15
CA ALA A 7 7.86 46.42 -4.75
C ALA A 7 7.46 45.19 -3.89
N LEU A 8 7.18 45.37 -2.60
CA LEU A 8 6.93 44.25 -1.68
C LEU A 8 5.63 43.50 -2.05
N GLY A 9 4.61 44.21 -2.53
CA GLY A 9 3.34 43.61 -2.95
C GLY A 9 3.43 42.75 -4.21
N LEU A 10 4.49 42.89 -5.00
CA LEU A 10 4.69 42.16 -6.26
C LEU A 10 5.77 41.09 -6.18
N ALA A 11 6.68 41.17 -5.21
CA ALA A 11 7.84 40.28 -5.10
C ALA A 11 7.44 38.79 -5.03
N THR A 12 6.58 38.42 -4.09
CA THR A 12 6.15 37.01 -3.91
C THR A 12 5.28 36.51 -5.07
N PRO A 13 4.23 37.22 -5.52
CA PRO A 13 3.41 36.76 -6.64
C PRO A 13 4.19 36.56 -7.94
N MET A 14 5.13 37.46 -8.26
CA MET A 14 5.97 37.34 -9.46
C MET A 14 6.93 36.15 -9.38
N ALA A 15 7.60 35.96 -8.23
CA ALA A 15 8.51 34.84 -8.02
C ALA A 15 7.78 33.49 -8.11
N VAL A 16 6.59 33.39 -7.51
CA VAL A 16 5.74 32.19 -7.60
C VAL A 16 5.26 31.95 -9.03
N MET A 17 4.78 32.99 -9.72
CA MET A 17 4.29 32.86 -11.10
C MET A 17 5.39 32.34 -12.04
N VAL A 18 6.59 32.93 -11.97
CA VAL A 18 7.74 32.48 -12.77
C VAL A 18 8.22 31.10 -12.33
N GLY A 19 8.30 30.83 -11.02
CA GLY A 19 8.76 29.54 -10.49
C GLY A 19 7.84 28.37 -10.85
N THR A 20 6.53 28.57 -10.77
CA THR A 20 5.54 27.56 -11.19
C THR A 20 5.55 27.33 -12.70
N GLY A 21 5.72 28.38 -13.50
CA GLY A 21 5.91 28.28 -14.95
C GLY A 21 7.17 27.49 -15.33
N LEU A 22 8.31 27.77 -14.67
CA LEU A 22 9.56 27.03 -14.86
C LEU A 22 9.42 25.56 -14.44
N GLY A 23 8.72 25.30 -13.32
CA GLY A 23 8.39 23.94 -12.89
C GLY A 23 7.63 23.17 -13.98
N ALA A 24 6.59 23.77 -14.54
CA ALA A 24 5.77 23.14 -15.58
C ALA A 24 6.59 22.78 -16.83
N MET A 25 7.51 23.65 -17.26
CA MET A 25 8.44 23.36 -18.37
C MET A 25 9.37 22.18 -18.10
N ASN A 26 9.57 21.81 -16.83
CA ASN A 26 10.39 20.68 -16.39
C ASN A 26 9.55 19.50 -15.87
N GLY A 27 8.24 19.49 -16.16
CA GLY A 27 7.34 18.40 -15.75
C GLY A 27 6.97 18.40 -14.27
N ILE A 28 7.16 19.51 -13.55
CA ILE A 28 6.80 19.68 -12.15
C ILE A 28 5.59 20.61 -12.04
N LEU A 29 4.45 20.07 -11.62
CA LEU A 29 3.21 20.83 -11.52
C LEU A 29 2.88 21.19 -10.06
N PHE A 30 2.96 22.49 -9.74
CA PHE A 30 2.50 23.04 -8.46
C PHE A 30 1.04 23.49 -8.59
N LYS A 31 0.15 23.00 -7.71
CA LYS A 31 -1.28 23.40 -7.72
C LYS A 31 -1.55 24.74 -7.06
N ASN A 32 -0.66 25.18 -6.17
CA ASN A 32 -0.77 26.44 -5.44
C ASN A 32 0.63 26.96 -5.06
N ALA A 33 0.69 28.24 -4.69
CA ALA A 33 1.92 28.92 -4.28
C ALA A 33 2.56 28.28 -3.04
N SER A 34 1.73 27.93 -2.05
CA SER A 34 2.19 27.35 -0.79
C SER A 34 2.94 26.04 -1.00
N ALA A 35 2.52 25.18 -1.95
CA ALA A 35 3.24 23.94 -2.23
C ALA A 35 4.68 24.17 -2.72
N LEU A 36 4.96 25.28 -3.42
CA LEU A 36 6.32 25.64 -3.84
C LEU A 36 7.17 26.05 -2.63
N GLU A 37 6.60 26.81 -1.71
CA GLU A 37 7.26 27.27 -0.49
C GLU A 37 7.48 26.11 0.50
N ASP A 38 6.45 25.30 0.74
CA ASP A 38 6.50 24.13 1.62
C ASP A 38 7.52 23.10 1.14
N ALA A 39 7.60 22.88 -0.19
CA ALA A 39 8.56 21.95 -0.79
C ALA A 39 10.02 22.31 -0.47
N ALA A 40 10.33 23.60 -0.35
CA ALA A 40 11.68 24.07 0.00
C ALA A 40 12.08 23.76 1.45
N GLN A 41 11.11 23.46 2.32
CA GLN A 41 11.33 23.20 3.74
C GLN A 41 11.22 21.72 4.11
N LEU A 42 11.01 20.82 3.14
CA LEU A 42 10.82 19.40 3.42
C LEU A 42 12.10 18.74 3.96
N ASN A 43 11.98 18.13 5.14
CA ASN A 43 13.04 17.28 5.72
C ASN A 43 12.79 15.79 5.53
N VAL A 44 11.55 15.39 5.25
CA VAL A 44 11.13 13.99 5.10
C VAL A 44 10.19 13.86 3.90
N VAL A 45 10.42 12.87 3.06
CA VAL A 45 9.53 12.48 1.96
C VAL A 45 9.09 11.03 2.18
N VAL A 46 7.77 10.83 2.20
CA VAL A 46 7.17 9.49 2.29
C VAL A 46 6.61 9.13 0.91
N PHE A 47 7.17 8.09 0.29
CA PHE A 47 6.66 7.59 -0.98
C PHE A 47 5.62 6.50 -0.75
N ASP A 48 4.58 6.50 -1.57
CA ASP A 48 3.81 5.28 -1.82
C ASP A 48 4.68 4.28 -2.60
N LYS A 49 4.43 2.99 -2.43
CA LYS A 49 5.18 1.96 -3.17
C LYS A 49 4.63 1.79 -4.58
N THR A 50 3.38 1.33 -4.69
CA THR A 50 2.82 0.81 -5.94
C THR A 50 2.60 1.95 -6.93
N GLY A 51 3.21 1.86 -8.11
CA GLY A 51 3.06 2.87 -9.17
C GLY A 51 3.89 4.14 -8.95
N THR A 52 4.43 4.36 -7.76
CA THR A 52 5.35 5.49 -7.48
C THR A 52 6.79 4.99 -7.48
N LEU A 53 7.20 4.15 -6.52
CA LEU A 53 8.54 3.55 -6.48
C LEU A 53 8.68 2.35 -7.41
N THR A 54 7.57 1.71 -7.74
CA THR A 54 7.48 0.59 -8.68
C THR A 54 6.73 0.99 -9.94
N GLN A 55 6.79 0.15 -10.98
CA GLN A 55 6.11 0.42 -12.24
C GLN A 55 4.58 0.39 -12.12
N GLY A 56 4.04 -0.22 -11.05
CA GLY A 56 2.60 -0.38 -10.86
C GLY A 56 2.01 -1.43 -11.80
N ARG A 57 2.86 -2.30 -12.34
CA ARG A 57 2.51 -3.33 -13.33
C ARG A 57 3.09 -4.65 -12.83
N PRO A 58 2.32 -5.43 -12.05
CA PRO A 58 2.79 -6.72 -11.58
C PRO A 58 3.05 -7.64 -12.77
N GLU A 59 4.13 -8.41 -12.71
CA GLU A 59 4.50 -9.38 -13.72
C GLU A 59 4.88 -10.71 -13.07
N VAL A 60 4.63 -11.80 -13.78
CA VAL A 60 5.12 -13.13 -13.40
C VAL A 60 6.63 -13.12 -13.57
N VAL A 61 7.35 -13.36 -12.47
CA VAL A 61 8.82 -13.33 -12.42
C VAL A 61 9.44 -14.71 -12.22
N ASP A 62 8.64 -15.69 -11.79
CA ASP A 62 9.11 -17.06 -11.54
C ASP A 62 7.93 -18.03 -11.51
N LEU A 63 8.17 -19.27 -11.93
CA LEU A 63 7.22 -20.38 -11.90
C LEU A 63 7.90 -21.59 -11.26
N VAL A 64 7.26 -22.17 -10.25
CA VAL A 64 7.74 -23.42 -9.64
C VAL A 64 6.69 -24.49 -9.86
N LEU A 65 7.06 -25.54 -10.59
CA LEU A 65 6.15 -26.60 -11.00
C LEU A 65 6.27 -27.79 -10.07
N ALA A 66 5.14 -28.45 -9.80
CA ALA A 66 5.16 -29.74 -9.14
C ALA A 66 5.66 -30.85 -10.09
N ALA A 67 6.12 -31.96 -9.53
CA ALA A 67 6.68 -33.06 -10.30
C ALA A 67 5.66 -33.59 -11.33
N GLY A 68 6.05 -33.62 -12.61
CA GLY A 68 5.22 -34.13 -13.71
C GLY A 68 4.23 -33.12 -14.30
N ILE A 69 4.21 -31.87 -13.83
CA ILE A 69 3.36 -30.80 -14.39
C ILE A 69 4.18 -29.96 -15.37
N ALA A 70 3.62 -29.72 -16.57
CA ALA A 70 4.21 -28.82 -17.55
C ALA A 70 3.84 -27.35 -17.27
N GLU A 71 4.72 -26.42 -17.65
CA GLU A 71 4.50 -24.98 -17.49
C GLU A 71 3.20 -24.50 -18.16
N ASP A 72 3.00 -24.90 -19.42
CA ASP A 72 1.78 -24.60 -20.19
C ASP A 72 0.52 -25.11 -19.49
N GLU A 73 0.60 -26.24 -18.80
CA GLU A 73 -0.55 -26.83 -18.09
C GLU A 73 -0.93 -26.02 -16.86
N LEU A 74 0.08 -25.58 -16.09
CA LEU A 74 -0.09 -24.66 -14.97
C LEU A 74 -0.70 -23.34 -15.44
N LEU A 75 -0.14 -22.74 -16.49
CA LEU A 75 -0.58 -21.44 -17.01
C LEU A 75 -1.97 -21.50 -17.67
N LYS A 76 -2.29 -22.60 -18.37
CA LYS A 76 -3.66 -22.82 -18.89
C LYS A 76 -4.67 -22.90 -17.75
N THR A 77 -4.37 -23.68 -16.71
CA THR A 77 -5.25 -23.85 -15.56
C THR A 77 -5.43 -22.53 -14.81
N ALA A 78 -4.33 -21.82 -14.55
CA ALA A 78 -4.37 -20.54 -13.85
C ALA A 78 -5.07 -19.46 -14.67
N GLY A 79 -4.73 -19.33 -15.95
CA GLY A 79 -5.33 -18.37 -16.88
C GLY A 79 -6.83 -18.61 -17.10
N ALA A 80 -7.27 -19.87 -17.13
CA ALA A 80 -8.68 -20.21 -17.27
C ALA A 80 -9.54 -19.67 -16.12
N VAL A 81 -9.03 -19.75 -14.88
CA VAL A 81 -9.71 -19.19 -13.69
C VAL A 81 -9.60 -17.66 -13.66
N GLU A 82 -8.41 -17.12 -13.89
CA GLU A 82 -8.15 -15.66 -13.80
C GLU A 82 -8.83 -14.85 -14.90
N LYS A 83 -9.28 -15.48 -16.00
CA LYS A 83 -10.06 -14.81 -17.05
C LYS A 83 -11.34 -14.14 -16.54
N LEU A 84 -11.88 -14.61 -15.42
CA LEU A 84 -13.07 -14.06 -14.78
C LEU A 84 -12.76 -13.04 -13.66
N SER A 85 -11.47 -12.75 -13.42
CA SER A 85 -10.98 -11.88 -12.36
C SER A 85 -10.43 -10.57 -12.94
N GLU A 86 -10.81 -9.43 -12.35
CA GLU A 86 -10.27 -8.11 -12.71
C GLU A 86 -9.05 -7.71 -11.87
N HIS A 87 -8.56 -8.62 -11.01
CA HIS A 87 -7.48 -8.30 -10.10
C HIS A 87 -6.15 -8.04 -10.87
N PRO A 88 -5.31 -7.06 -10.48
CA PRO A 88 -4.04 -6.81 -11.18
C PRO A 88 -3.10 -8.03 -11.29
N LEU A 89 -3.15 -8.94 -10.32
CA LEU A 89 -2.41 -10.21 -10.37
C LEU A 89 -2.96 -11.18 -11.43
N ALA A 90 -4.28 -11.19 -11.63
CA ALA A 90 -4.95 -11.96 -12.67
C ALA A 90 -4.45 -11.55 -14.06
N LEU A 91 -4.35 -10.24 -14.28
CA LEU A 91 -3.83 -9.67 -15.52
C LEU A 91 -2.38 -10.08 -15.78
N ALA A 92 -1.55 -10.17 -14.74
CA ALA A 92 -0.17 -10.64 -14.85
C ALA A 92 -0.10 -12.10 -15.32
N ILE A 93 -0.94 -12.97 -14.76
CA ILE A 93 -1.05 -14.39 -15.15
C ILE A 93 -1.59 -14.51 -16.57
N LEU A 94 -2.65 -13.79 -16.92
CA LEU A 94 -3.25 -13.80 -18.25
C LEU A 94 -2.29 -13.32 -19.34
N LYS A 95 -1.45 -12.31 -19.04
CA LYS A 95 -0.38 -11.87 -19.94
C LYS A 95 0.65 -12.98 -20.19
N HIS A 96 0.97 -13.76 -19.17
CA HIS A 96 1.93 -14.87 -19.29
C HIS A 96 1.33 -16.09 -19.99
N ALA A 97 0.02 -16.32 -19.82
CA ALA A 97 -0.73 -17.37 -20.51
C ALA A 97 -1.18 -16.97 -21.94
N GLN A 98 -0.73 -15.82 -22.44
CA GLN A 98 -1.15 -15.30 -23.74
C GLN A 98 -0.65 -16.22 -24.87
N GLY A 99 -1.56 -16.60 -25.78
CA GLY A 99 -1.27 -17.56 -26.86
C GLY A 99 -1.61 -19.01 -26.52
N LEU A 100 -1.93 -19.31 -25.26
CA LEU A 100 -2.46 -20.60 -24.86
C LEU A 100 -3.99 -20.64 -25.04
N GLN A 101 -4.52 -21.79 -25.46
CA GLN A 101 -5.96 -22.02 -25.48
C GLN A 101 -6.43 -22.30 -24.06
N LEU A 102 -7.22 -21.38 -23.50
CA LEU A 102 -7.76 -21.48 -22.15
C LEU A 102 -9.14 -22.15 -22.18
N ASP A 103 -9.30 -23.16 -21.34
CA ASP A 103 -10.55 -23.88 -21.22
C ASP A 103 -11.63 -23.05 -20.49
N ALA A 104 -12.90 -23.38 -20.72
CA ALA A 104 -14.01 -22.74 -20.04
C ALA A 104 -14.14 -23.28 -18.61
N VAL A 105 -14.16 -22.39 -17.63
CA VAL A 105 -14.43 -22.71 -16.23
C VAL A 105 -15.88 -22.44 -15.86
N GLN A 106 -16.39 -23.17 -14.87
CA GLN A 106 -17.72 -22.97 -14.30
C GLN A 106 -17.61 -22.68 -12.79
N GLY A 107 -18.70 -22.20 -12.18
CA GLY A 107 -18.77 -22.07 -10.72
C GLY A 107 -17.75 -21.11 -10.11
N PHE A 108 -17.28 -20.10 -10.86
CA PHE A 108 -16.31 -19.14 -10.36
C PHE A 108 -16.81 -18.44 -9.09
N GLY A 109 -15.96 -18.41 -8.07
CA GLY A 109 -16.21 -17.69 -6.83
C GLY A 109 -14.93 -17.07 -6.29
N ASN A 110 -15.02 -15.80 -5.91
CA ASN A 110 -13.96 -15.16 -5.15
C ASN A 110 -14.03 -15.57 -3.68
N VAL A 111 -12.86 -15.83 -3.10
CA VAL A 111 -12.67 -16.09 -1.67
C VAL A 111 -11.91 -14.90 -1.10
N ASP A 112 -12.65 -14.00 -0.44
CA ASP A 112 -12.14 -12.71 0.00
C ASP A 112 -10.84 -12.81 0.79
N GLY A 113 -9.81 -12.12 0.32
CA GLY A 113 -8.47 -12.08 0.93
C GLY A 113 -7.68 -13.39 0.83
N MET A 114 -8.17 -14.40 0.09
CA MET A 114 -7.48 -15.68 -0.08
C MET A 114 -7.22 -16.03 -1.55
N GLY A 115 -8.15 -15.71 -2.46
CA GLY A 115 -7.99 -15.97 -3.89
C GLY A 115 -9.31 -16.25 -4.60
N ALA A 116 -9.30 -17.19 -5.53
CA ALA A 116 -10.45 -17.59 -6.33
C ALA A 116 -10.56 -19.12 -6.42
N ARG A 117 -11.79 -19.58 -6.64
CA ARG A 117 -12.10 -20.99 -6.92
C ARG A 117 -12.95 -21.08 -8.18
N ALA A 118 -12.79 -22.16 -8.93
CA ALA A 118 -13.65 -22.50 -10.05
C ALA A 118 -13.63 -24.01 -10.31
N GLU A 119 -14.45 -24.46 -11.25
CA GLU A 119 -14.47 -25.84 -11.72
C GLU A 119 -14.01 -25.91 -13.17
N LEU A 120 -13.06 -26.81 -13.45
CA LEU A 120 -12.52 -27.04 -14.79
C LEU A 120 -12.58 -28.54 -15.11
N GLY A 121 -13.39 -28.90 -16.11
CA GLY A 121 -13.56 -30.31 -16.49
C GLY A 121 -14.13 -31.21 -15.39
N GLY A 122 -14.86 -30.63 -14.42
CA GLY A 122 -15.39 -31.33 -13.24
C GLY A 122 -14.45 -31.36 -12.03
N ASP A 123 -13.19 -30.93 -12.18
CA ASP A 123 -12.27 -30.79 -11.07
C ASP A 123 -12.37 -29.40 -10.44
N VAL A 124 -12.31 -29.34 -9.11
CA VAL A 124 -12.15 -28.07 -8.40
C VAL A 124 -10.74 -27.54 -8.61
N VAL A 125 -10.65 -26.29 -9.04
CA VAL A 125 -9.42 -25.52 -9.22
C VAL A 125 -9.41 -24.37 -8.22
N LEU A 126 -8.29 -24.22 -7.51
CA LEU A 126 -8.08 -23.17 -6.51
C LEU A 126 -6.85 -22.35 -6.90
N LEU A 127 -7.02 -21.03 -6.91
CA LEU A 127 -5.93 -20.07 -7.08
C LEU A 127 -5.87 -19.16 -5.86
N GLY A 128 -4.76 -19.12 -5.14
CA GLY A 128 -4.70 -18.25 -3.96
C GLY A 128 -3.46 -18.35 -3.11
N ASN A 129 -3.59 -17.97 -1.84
CA ASN A 129 -2.52 -18.02 -0.86
C ASN A 129 -2.58 -19.29 0.02
N ASP A 130 -1.61 -19.44 0.91
CA ASP A 130 -1.50 -20.58 1.83
C ASP A 130 -2.78 -20.81 2.67
N LYS A 131 -3.53 -19.74 2.98
CA LYS A 131 -4.77 -19.87 3.77
C LYS A 131 -5.86 -20.58 2.98
N LEU A 132 -5.97 -20.31 1.68
CA LEU A 132 -6.91 -21.03 0.81
C LEU A 132 -6.52 -22.52 0.73
N MET A 133 -5.23 -22.78 0.50
CA MET A 133 -4.72 -24.14 0.38
C MET A 133 -4.95 -24.95 1.67
N ALA A 134 -4.71 -24.34 2.83
CA ALA A 134 -4.97 -24.97 4.11
C ALA A 134 -6.47 -25.18 4.40
N LEU A 135 -7.33 -24.23 4.00
CA LEU A 135 -8.79 -24.32 4.19
C LEU A 135 -9.38 -25.53 3.44
N ASP A 136 -8.99 -25.71 2.18
CA ASP A 136 -9.43 -26.80 1.33
C ASP A 136 -8.58 -28.07 1.47
N LYS A 137 -7.62 -28.08 2.40
CA LYS A 137 -6.71 -29.22 2.69
C LYS A 137 -5.98 -29.74 1.45
N VAL A 138 -5.49 -28.82 0.63
CA VAL A 138 -4.72 -29.13 -0.57
C VAL A 138 -3.40 -29.79 -0.19
N ASP A 139 -3.06 -30.87 -0.89
CA ASP A 139 -1.72 -31.45 -0.85
C ASP A 139 -0.73 -30.54 -1.59
N MET A 140 0.22 -29.98 -0.86
CA MET A 140 1.20 -29.03 -1.36
C MET A 140 2.28 -29.66 -2.25
N ASN A 141 2.29 -31.00 -2.38
CA ASN A 141 3.13 -31.73 -3.34
C ASN A 141 4.65 -31.41 -3.20
N GLY A 142 5.10 -31.13 -1.98
CA GLY A 142 6.51 -30.83 -1.65
C GLY A 142 6.96 -29.40 -1.93
N LEU A 143 6.07 -28.49 -2.35
CA LEU A 143 6.41 -27.11 -2.70
C LEU A 143 6.33 -26.11 -1.53
N GLU A 144 6.14 -26.58 -0.30
CA GLU A 144 6.04 -25.71 0.88
C GLU A 144 7.30 -24.86 1.08
N VAL A 145 8.47 -25.48 0.90
CA VAL A 145 9.76 -24.80 1.06
C VAL A 145 9.95 -23.73 -0.02
N ASP A 146 9.57 -24.03 -1.27
CA ASP A 146 9.66 -23.07 -2.37
C ASP A 146 8.67 -21.91 -2.20
N SER A 147 7.45 -22.18 -1.74
CA SER A 147 6.48 -21.13 -1.42
C SER A 147 7.03 -20.19 -0.36
N GLN A 148 7.52 -20.73 0.76
CA GLN A 148 8.11 -19.93 1.83
C GLN A 148 9.35 -19.15 1.36
N ARG A 149 10.20 -19.76 0.54
CA ARG A 149 11.38 -19.10 -0.05
C ARG A 149 10.97 -17.91 -0.91
N LEU A 150 10.02 -18.08 -1.82
CA LEU A 150 9.54 -17.03 -2.73
C LEU A 150 8.85 -15.91 -1.96
N GLN A 151 8.02 -16.25 -0.96
CA GLN A 151 7.39 -15.26 -0.08
C GLN A 151 8.43 -14.49 0.75
N GLY A 152 9.46 -15.18 1.25
CA GLY A 152 10.58 -14.58 1.99
C GLY A 152 11.41 -13.62 1.12
N GLN A 153 11.44 -13.85 -0.19
CA GLN A 153 11.98 -12.93 -1.19
C GLN A 153 11.03 -11.75 -1.48
N GLY A 154 9.93 -11.58 -0.75
CA GLY A 154 9.00 -10.47 -0.96
C GLY A 154 8.32 -10.51 -2.34
N ARG A 155 8.03 -11.73 -2.81
CA ARG A 155 7.20 -11.98 -4.00
C ARG A 155 5.80 -12.35 -3.53
N THR A 156 4.80 -11.95 -4.31
CA THR A 156 3.44 -12.44 -4.14
C THR A 156 3.36 -13.82 -4.77
N VAL A 157 3.05 -14.86 -3.99
CA VAL A 157 3.00 -16.25 -4.49
C VAL A 157 1.55 -16.69 -4.61
N VAL A 158 1.13 -16.98 -5.85
CA VAL A 158 -0.18 -17.56 -6.14
C VAL A 158 -0.02 -19.07 -6.30
N HIS A 159 -0.67 -19.82 -5.43
CA HIS A 159 -0.75 -21.28 -5.47
C HIS A 159 -1.83 -21.69 -6.44
N VAL A 160 -1.52 -22.59 -7.36
CA VAL A 160 -2.48 -23.12 -8.32
C VAL A 160 -2.66 -24.60 -8.01
N ALA A 161 -3.86 -24.98 -7.60
CA ALA A 161 -4.21 -26.35 -7.26
C ALA A 161 -5.39 -26.84 -8.09
N ARG A 162 -5.39 -28.14 -8.40
CA ARG A 162 -6.47 -28.82 -9.12
C ARG A 162 -6.70 -30.19 -8.50
N ALA A 163 -7.96 -30.57 -8.35
CA ALA A 163 -8.35 -31.87 -7.77
C ALA A 163 -7.69 -32.13 -6.39
N GLY A 164 -7.59 -31.09 -5.57
CA GLY A 164 -7.03 -31.18 -4.21
C GLY A 164 -5.49 -31.30 -4.13
N ARG A 165 -4.77 -31.16 -5.25
CA ARG A 165 -3.30 -31.18 -5.30
C ARG A 165 -2.74 -29.92 -5.91
N LEU A 166 -1.62 -29.45 -5.36
CA LEU A 166 -0.91 -28.29 -5.87
C LEU A 166 -0.18 -28.66 -7.17
N MET A 167 -0.47 -27.91 -8.23
CA MET A 167 0.19 -28.03 -9.54
C MET A 167 1.48 -27.21 -9.61
N GLY A 168 1.49 -26.05 -8.94
CA GLY A 168 2.64 -25.17 -8.94
C GLY A 168 2.38 -23.83 -8.26
N LEU A 169 3.41 -23.01 -8.26
CA LEU A 169 3.46 -21.67 -7.70
C LEU A 169 3.76 -20.66 -8.79
N VAL A 170 2.99 -19.59 -8.83
CA VAL A 170 3.23 -18.43 -9.70
C VAL A 170 3.70 -17.28 -8.85
N ALA A 171 4.98 -16.91 -9.00
CA ALA A 171 5.54 -15.77 -8.28
C ALA A 171 5.37 -14.50 -9.08
N ILE A 172 4.71 -13.51 -8.48
CA ILE A 172 4.42 -12.22 -9.08
C ILE A 172 5.15 -11.14 -8.28
N ALA A 173 5.79 -10.21 -9.00
CA ALA A 173 6.40 -9.04 -8.40
C ALA A 173 6.13 -7.81 -9.25
N ASP A 174 6.12 -6.65 -8.60
CA ASP A 174 6.14 -5.36 -9.30
C ASP A 174 7.59 -4.88 -9.36
N ALA A 175 8.04 -4.55 -10.57
CA ALA A 175 9.40 -4.11 -10.82
C ALA A 175 9.63 -2.72 -10.23
N VAL A 176 10.78 -2.53 -9.58
CA VAL A 176 11.21 -1.19 -9.13
C VAL A 176 11.44 -0.30 -10.35
N ARG A 177 11.07 0.98 -10.27
CA ARG A 177 11.40 1.92 -11.36
C ARG A 177 12.92 2.14 -11.39
N PRO A 178 13.54 2.16 -12.58
CA PRO A 178 14.98 2.45 -12.70
C PRO A 178 15.39 3.78 -12.07
N THR A 179 14.45 4.74 -12.02
CA THR A 179 14.67 6.08 -11.45
C THR A 179 14.53 6.13 -9.92
N SER A 180 13.97 5.11 -9.27
CA SER A 180 13.69 5.12 -7.83
C SER A 180 14.96 5.21 -6.99
N ALA A 181 15.91 4.28 -7.17
CA ALA A 181 17.15 4.28 -6.39
C ALA A 181 17.98 5.57 -6.58
N PRO A 182 18.20 6.09 -7.82
CA PRO A 182 18.83 7.39 -8.02
C PRO A 182 18.09 8.55 -7.33
N THR A 183 16.76 8.54 -7.34
CA THR A 183 15.94 9.60 -6.70
C THR A 183 16.10 9.57 -5.18
N VAL A 184 16.05 8.39 -4.57
CA VAL A 184 16.26 8.22 -3.12
C VAL A 184 17.67 8.69 -2.74
N ALA A 185 18.69 8.31 -3.51
CA ALA A 185 20.06 8.77 -3.29
C ALA A 185 20.19 10.31 -3.39
N ALA A 186 19.55 10.92 -4.38
CA ALA A 186 19.57 12.37 -4.58
C ALA A 186 18.82 13.15 -3.49
N LEU A 187 17.82 12.55 -2.84
CA LEU A 187 17.13 13.11 -1.68
C LEU A 187 18.00 13.01 -0.42
N HIS A 188 18.61 11.85 -0.17
CA HIS A 188 19.56 11.68 0.94
C HIS A 188 20.75 12.64 0.84
N ALA A 189 21.31 12.84 -0.36
CA ALA A 189 22.39 13.80 -0.59
C ALA A 189 22.01 15.26 -0.25
N ARG A 190 20.71 15.59 -0.24
CA ARG A 190 20.17 16.89 0.17
C ARG A 190 19.77 16.94 1.65
N GLY A 191 20.03 15.89 2.42
CA GLY A 191 19.64 15.81 3.84
C GLY A 191 18.15 15.52 4.06
N VAL A 192 17.42 15.12 3.02
CA VAL A 192 16.00 14.75 3.11
C VAL A 192 15.91 13.27 3.44
N GLN A 193 15.23 12.91 4.53
CA GLN A 193 14.96 11.52 4.88
C GLN A 193 13.88 10.93 3.97
N VAL A 194 14.03 9.67 3.60
CA VAL A 194 13.06 8.98 2.74
C VAL A 194 12.46 7.79 3.47
N ALA A 195 11.13 7.70 3.45
CA ALA A 195 10.38 6.57 3.95
C ALA A 195 9.43 6.02 2.88
N MET A 196 8.98 4.78 3.05
CA MET A 196 8.00 4.14 2.16
C MET A 196 6.78 3.70 2.97
N LEU A 197 5.59 4.09 2.50
CA LEU A 197 4.30 3.67 3.03
C LEU A 197 3.67 2.66 2.07
N THR A 198 3.29 1.48 2.55
CA THR A 198 2.64 0.47 1.71
C THR A 198 1.70 -0.43 2.51
N GLY A 199 0.66 -0.92 1.82
CA GLY A 199 -0.27 -1.94 2.33
C GLY A 199 0.20 -3.38 2.11
N ASP A 200 1.32 -3.57 1.42
CA ASP A 200 1.89 -4.89 1.15
C ASP A 200 2.36 -5.62 2.41
N ASN A 201 2.64 -6.91 2.26
CA ASN A 201 3.27 -7.69 3.32
C ASN A 201 4.70 -7.15 3.61
N ARG A 202 5.16 -7.41 4.84
CA ARG A 202 6.44 -6.91 5.36
C ARG A 202 7.64 -7.38 4.52
N PRO A 203 7.76 -8.67 4.13
CA PRO A 203 8.85 -9.12 3.26
C PRO A 203 8.97 -8.34 1.94
N THR A 204 7.84 -8.08 1.26
CA THR A 204 7.82 -7.31 0.01
C THR A 204 8.28 -5.88 0.23
N ALA A 205 7.78 -5.23 1.28
CA ALA A 205 8.19 -3.87 1.62
C ALA A 205 9.68 -3.78 1.93
N GLU A 206 10.21 -4.70 2.73
CA GLU A 206 11.64 -4.72 3.08
C GLU A 206 12.55 -5.03 1.89
N ARG A 207 12.13 -5.90 0.95
CA ARG A 207 12.88 -6.13 -0.28
C ARG A 207 13.01 -4.85 -1.09
N ILE A 208 11.88 -4.21 -1.42
CA ILE A 208 11.86 -3.00 -2.25
C ILE A 208 12.71 -1.92 -1.59
N ALA A 209 12.55 -1.72 -0.27
CA ALA A 209 13.31 -0.75 0.47
C ALA A 209 14.83 -1.00 0.44
N ARG A 210 15.28 -2.25 0.60
CA ARG A 210 16.70 -2.60 0.45
C ARG A 210 17.20 -2.33 -0.96
N GLU A 211 16.40 -2.65 -1.98
CA GLU A 211 16.75 -2.49 -3.39
C GLU A 211 16.96 -1.01 -3.78
N ILE A 212 16.21 -0.09 -3.18
CA ILE A 212 16.29 1.35 -3.47
C ILE A 212 16.98 2.18 -2.38
N GLY A 213 17.47 1.55 -1.32
CA GLY A 213 18.19 2.21 -0.23
C GLY A 213 17.32 3.03 0.74
N ILE A 214 16.07 2.63 0.98
CA ILE A 214 15.22 3.20 2.04
C ILE A 214 15.47 2.45 3.35
N PHE A 215 15.96 3.17 4.37
CA PHE A 215 16.35 2.56 5.64
C PHE A 215 15.22 2.51 6.67
N ASP A 216 14.10 3.21 6.44
CA ASP A 216 13.05 3.40 7.44
C ASP A 216 11.64 3.08 6.92
N VAL A 217 11.36 1.77 6.83
CA VAL A 217 10.07 1.21 6.37
C VAL A 217 9.08 1.04 7.53
N VAL A 218 9.59 0.87 8.77
CA VAL A 218 8.80 0.40 9.91
C VAL A 218 7.89 1.52 10.46
N GLY A 219 8.41 2.74 10.62
CA GLY A 219 7.63 3.85 11.15
C GLY A 219 6.42 4.23 10.30
N ALA A 220 6.55 4.18 8.98
CA ALA A 220 5.46 4.46 8.05
C ALA A 220 4.35 3.39 8.12
N ILE A 221 4.70 2.11 8.15
CA ILE A 221 3.74 1.01 8.31
C ILE A 221 3.04 1.08 9.67
N GLU A 222 3.76 1.38 10.75
CA GLU A 222 3.19 1.59 12.08
C GLU A 222 2.17 2.74 12.10
N LEU A 223 2.50 3.87 11.46
CA LEU A 223 1.60 5.01 11.31
C LEU A 223 0.35 4.65 10.51
N SER A 224 0.51 3.94 9.39
CA SER A 224 -0.60 3.45 8.56
C SER A 224 -1.57 2.61 9.37
N ARG A 225 -1.05 1.58 10.05
CA ARG A 225 -1.86 0.65 10.87
C ARG A 225 -2.50 1.35 12.06
N ALA A 226 -1.80 2.28 12.69
CA ALA A 226 -2.38 3.09 13.76
C ALA A 226 -3.54 3.95 13.25
N THR A 227 -3.35 4.61 12.10
CA THR A 227 -4.39 5.43 11.44
C THR A 227 -5.60 4.58 11.05
N LEU A 228 -5.39 3.44 10.39
CA LEU A 228 -6.47 2.51 10.00
C LEU A 228 -7.26 2.01 11.22
N ARG A 229 -6.57 1.62 12.31
CA ARG A 229 -7.24 1.25 13.57
C ARG A 229 -8.09 2.39 14.13
N LYS A 230 -7.60 3.63 14.09
CA LYS A 230 -8.38 4.81 14.55
C LYS A 230 -9.59 5.08 13.66
N MET A 231 -9.47 4.94 12.34
CA MET A 231 -10.62 5.05 11.43
C MET A 231 -11.67 3.99 11.72
N HIS A 232 -11.28 2.73 11.93
CA HIS A 232 -12.22 1.66 12.29
C HIS A 232 -12.90 1.91 13.64
N GLN A 233 -12.16 2.41 14.64
CA GLN A 233 -12.74 2.79 15.94
C GLN A 233 -13.77 3.91 15.77
N ASN A 234 -13.45 4.95 15.00
CA ASN A 234 -14.36 6.08 14.76
C ASN A 234 -15.63 5.62 14.02
N LEU A 235 -15.50 4.74 13.03
CA LEU A 235 -16.62 4.16 12.31
C LEU A 235 -17.50 3.30 13.23
N TRP A 236 -16.90 2.49 14.10
CA TRP A 236 -17.64 1.70 15.09
C TRP A 236 -18.48 2.57 16.03
N TRP A 237 -17.91 3.66 16.55
CA TRP A 237 -18.63 4.60 17.41
C TRP A 237 -19.80 5.29 16.68
N ALA A 238 -19.60 5.68 15.42
CA ALA A 238 -20.65 6.29 14.61
C ALA A 238 -21.81 5.32 14.34
N VAL A 239 -21.50 4.07 13.96
CA VAL A 239 -22.51 3.05 13.68
C VAL A 239 -23.24 2.63 14.95
N ALA A 240 -22.53 2.37 16.05
CA ALA A 240 -23.12 1.98 17.32
C ALA A 240 -24.12 3.03 17.84
N TYR A 241 -23.78 4.32 17.71
CA TYR A 241 -24.68 5.41 18.05
C TYR A 241 -25.99 5.33 17.25
N ASN A 242 -25.92 5.20 15.92
CA ASN A 242 -27.10 5.14 15.06
C ASN A 242 -27.95 3.89 15.31
N VAL A 243 -27.32 2.74 15.53
CA VAL A 243 -28.00 1.47 15.84
C VAL A 243 -28.79 1.56 17.14
N ILE A 244 -28.33 2.34 18.12
CA ILE A 244 -29.05 2.55 19.38
C ILE A 244 -30.09 3.68 19.23
N ALA A 245 -29.71 4.78 18.58
CA ALA A 245 -30.55 5.97 18.47
C ALA A 245 -31.82 5.73 17.64
N PHE A 246 -31.75 4.99 16.53
CA PHE A 246 -32.92 4.76 15.67
C PHE A 246 -34.03 3.94 16.33
N PRO A 247 -33.77 2.77 16.96
CA PRO A 247 -34.81 2.03 17.67
C PRO A 247 -35.43 2.81 18.84
N VAL A 248 -34.62 3.59 19.57
CA VAL A 248 -35.12 4.42 20.66
C VAL A 248 -35.99 5.57 20.14
N ALA A 249 -35.58 6.23 19.06
CA ALA A 249 -36.38 7.28 18.41
C ALA A 249 -37.65 6.72 17.76
N ALA A 250 -37.61 5.50 17.25
CA ALA A 250 -38.77 4.79 16.70
C ALA A 250 -39.77 4.30 17.77
N GLY A 251 -39.49 4.53 19.06
CA GLY A 251 -40.39 4.18 20.16
C GLY A 251 -40.35 2.71 20.57
N LEU A 252 -39.36 1.94 20.10
CA LEU A 252 -39.23 0.51 20.39
C LEU A 252 -39.01 0.21 21.88
N PHE A 253 -38.57 1.22 22.65
CA PHE A 253 -38.28 1.13 24.09
C PHE A 253 -39.24 1.97 24.96
N TYR A 254 -40.47 2.21 24.50
CA TYR A 254 -41.48 2.95 25.26
C TYR A 254 -41.68 2.37 26.68
N PRO A 255 -41.74 3.20 27.75
CA PRO A 255 -41.91 4.66 27.76
C PRO A 255 -40.62 5.49 27.62
N PHE A 256 -39.46 4.86 27.44
CA PHE A 256 -38.17 5.57 27.30
C PHE A 256 -38.01 6.08 25.87
N THR A 257 -38.36 7.35 25.65
CA THR A 257 -38.14 8.07 24.38
C THR A 257 -37.06 9.14 24.59
N ILE A 258 -36.18 9.30 23.59
CA ILE A 258 -35.14 10.34 23.63
C ILE A 258 -35.77 11.66 23.17
N SER A 259 -35.71 12.69 24.00
CA SER A 259 -36.11 14.03 23.56
C SER A 259 -35.16 14.55 22.48
N PRO A 260 -35.63 15.38 21.54
CA PRO A 260 -34.77 15.96 20.48
C PRO A 260 -33.52 16.66 21.01
N GLU A 261 -33.59 17.25 22.21
CA GLU A 261 -32.46 17.91 22.88
C GLU A 261 -31.40 16.91 23.33
N VAL A 262 -31.82 15.77 23.89
CA VAL A 262 -30.91 14.69 24.31
C VAL A 262 -30.26 14.03 23.09
N ALA A 263 -31.00 13.87 21.98
CA ALA A 263 -30.44 13.40 20.71
C ALA A 263 -29.38 14.37 20.15
N ALA A 264 -29.62 15.68 20.20
CA ALA A 264 -28.67 16.70 19.77
C ALA A 264 -27.40 16.72 20.65
N LEU A 265 -27.55 16.60 21.97
CA LEU A 265 -26.44 16.47 22.92
C LEU A 265 -25.62 15.22 22.67
N ALA A 266 -26.27 14.08 22.43
CA ALA A 266 -25.59 12.82 22.18
C ALA A 266 -24.87 12.78 20.81
N MET A 267 -25.42 13.46 19.78
CA MET A 267 -24.78 13.66 18.47
C MET A 267 -23.52 14.56 18.57
N SER A 268 -23.57 15.60 19.40
CA SER A 268 -22.41 16.44 19.71
C SER A 268 -21.35 15.65 20.51
N GLY A 269 -21.79 14.87 21.50
CA GLY A 269 -20.93 14.02 22.33
C GLY A 269 -20.19 12.94 21.55
N SER A 270 -20.84 12.29 20.57
CA SER A 270 -20.20 11.29 19.72
C SER A 270 -19.13 11.91 18.80
N SER A 271 -19.38 13.12 18.29
CA SER A 271 -18.40 13.89 17.49
C SER A 271 -17.17 14.26 18.32
N ALA A 272 -17.36 14.69 19.57
CA ALA A 272 -16.27 14.98 20.50
C ALA A 272 -15.44 13.72 20.83
N LEU A 273 -16.10 12.58 21.05
CA LEU A 273 -15.42 11.31 21.35
C LEU A 273 -14.58 10.84 20.16
N VAL A 274 -15.09 10.96 18.94
CA VAL A 274 -14.36 10.68 17.69
C VAL A 274 -13.16 11.60 17.52
N ALA A 275 -13.31 12.90 17.79
CA ALA A 275 -12.22 13.88 17.70
C ALA A 275 -11.11 13.59 18.73
N VAL A 276 -11.47 13.32 19.99
CA VAL A 276 -10.52 12.93 21.03
C VAL A 276 -9.81 11.63 20.66
N ASN A 277 -10.53 10.64 20.15
CA ASN A 277 -9.94 9.36 19.74
C ASN A 277 -8.94 9.53 18.58
N ALA A 278 -9.22 10.42 17.62
CA ALA A 278 -8.31 10.78 16.54
C ALA A 278 -7.05 11.48 17.07
N LEU A 279 -7.19 12.39 18.04
CA LEU A 279 -6.05 13.07 18.67
C LEU A 279 -5.11 12.12 19.42
N MET A 280 -5.60 10.97 19.89
CA MET A 280 -4.74 9.94 20.50
C MET A 280 -3.74 9.33 19.51
N LEU A 281 -3.91 9.49 18.19
CA LEU A 281 -2.94 9.07 17.19
C LEU A 281 -1.59 9.79 17.37
N LYS A 282 -1.59 11.04 17.89
CA LYS A 282 -0.37 11.79 18.22
C LYS A 282 0.50 11.13 19.29
N ARG A 283 -0.05 10.17 20.05
CA ARG A 283 0.70 9.41 21.07
C ARG A 283 1.36 8.15 20.51
N THR A 284 1.14 7.82 19.24
CA THR A 284 1.75 6.66 18.61
C THR A 284 3.24 6.93 18.45
N ARG A 285 4.09 6.16 19.13
CA ARG A 285 5.54 6.21 18.93
C ARG A 285 5.83 5.56 17.58
N LEU A 286 6.32 6.34 16.63
CA LEU A 286 6.79 5.85 15.35
C LEU A 286 8.23 5.38 15.56
N THR A 287 8.41 4.07 15.63
CA THR A 287 9.73 3.49 15.82
C THR A 287 10.45 3.56 14.47
N GLY A 288 11.44 4.44 14.34
CA GLY A 288 12.26 4.54 13.12
C GLY A 288 12.50 5.96 12.64
N ILE A 289 11.48 6.83 12.70
CA ILE A 289 11.59 8.23 12.24
C ILE A 289 12.38 9.03 13.28
N ARG A 290 13.70 8.91 13.24
CA ARG A 290 14.58 9.85 13.92
C ARG A 290 14.50 11.15 13.16
N VAL A 291 13.63 12.05 13.59
CA VAL A 291 13.80 13.48 13.27
C VAL A 291 15.22 13.80 13.70
N GLY A 292 16.11 14.01 12.73
CA GLY A 292 17.50 14.35 13.02
C GLY A 292 17.48 15.57 13.92
N SER A 293 17.79 15.39 15.21
CA SER A 293 18.08 16.55 16.05
C SER A 293 19.32 17.19 15.42
N ALA A 294 19.27 18.51 15.21
CA ALA A 294 20.37 19.28 14.60
C ALA A 294 21.73 19.10 15.33
N THR A 295 21.74 18.41 16.46
CA THR A 295 22.89 18.01 17.27
C THR A 295 23.75 16.88 16.66
N ASP A 296 23.19 15.96 15.86
CA ASP A 296 23.97 14.83 15.33
C ASP A 296 24.79 15.16 14.06
N ALA A 297 24.43 16.25 13.36
CA ALA A 297 25.15 16.70 12.17
C ALA A 297 26.50 17.37 12.49
N ALA A 298 26.76 17.72 13.76
CA ALA A 298 28.00 18.35 14.19
C ALA A 298 29.15 17.37 14.50
N MET A 299 28.90 16.05 14.45
CA MET A 299 29.87 15.03 14.85
C MET A 299 30.21 14.06 13.70
N GLN A 300 30.47 14.59 12.50
CA GLN A 300 31.20 13.85 11.47
C GLN A 300 32.53 14.55 11.19
N PRO A 301 33.68 13.89 11.38
CA PRO A 301 34.97 14.49 11.04
C PRO A 301 35.04 14.70 9.53
N ARG A 302 35.30 15.96 9.11
CA ARG A 302 35.56 16.30 7.71
C ARG A 302 36.74 15.44 7.19
N PRO A 303 36.65 14.82 6.00
CA PRO A 303 37.79 14.17 5.39
C PRO A 303 38.87 15.22 5.11
N ALA A 304 40.10 14.91 5.52
CA ALA A 304 41.28 15.72 5.28
C ALA A 304 41.44 15.94 3.76
N THR A 305 41.44 17.20 3.34
CA THR A 305 41.84 17.60 1.99
C THR A 305 43.29 17.19 1.76
N ALA A 306 43.50 16.14 0.97
CA ALA A 306 44.78 15.86 0.36
C ALA A 306 45.04 16.94 -0.71
N GLN A 307 45.95 17.86 -0.40
CA GLN A 307 46.52 18.79 -1.37
C GLN A 307 47.52 18.01 -2.24
N GLY A 308 47.33 18.10 -3.55
CA GLY A 308 48.35 17.90 -4.57
C GLY A 308 48.55 19.22 -5.30
#